data_AF-A0A1J4S4Q0-F1
#
_entry.id   AF-A0A1J4S4Q0-F1
#
_cell.length_a   1.000
_cell.length_b   1.000
_cell.length_c   1.000
_cell.angle_alpha   90.00
_cell.angle_beta   90.00
_cell.angle_gamma   90.00
#
_symmetry.space_group_name_H-M   'P 1'
#
loop_
_entity.id
_entity.type
_entity.pdbx_description
1 polymer ?
#
loop_
_entity_poly.entity_id
_entity_poly.type
_entity_poly.pdbx_seq_one_letter_code
_entity_poly.pdbx_strand_id
1 'polypeptide(L)' 'MRDRQGCLAGLLQLFLLDKLFDWLQGRFGFGKGFSCTGIGCGCILLIIFILLACGTITGTDWLKLF' A
#
# COMPACT_ATOMS: atom_id res chain seq x y z
N MET A 1 7.17 17.09 -17.81
CA MET A 1 6.20 17.78 -16.94
C MET A 1 5.94 16.88 -15.76
N ARG A 2 6.19 17.33 -14.53
CA ARG A 2 5.97 16.53 -13.31
C ARG A 2 4.53 16.77 -12.86
N ASP A 3 3.60 16.02 -13.42
CA ASP A 3 2.21 16.01 -12.98
C ASP A 3 2.18 15.31 -11.63
N ARG A 4 2.43 16.07 -10.57
CA ARG A 4 2.30 15.60 -9.18
C ARG A 4 0.83 15.26 -8.98
N GLN A 5 0.58 14.06 -8.49
CA GLN A 5 -0.77 13.56 -8.27
C GLN A 5 -1.49 14.53 -7.30
N GLY A 6 -2.66 15.02 -7.71
CA GLY A 6 -3.52 15.83 -6.83
C GLY A 6 -4.00 15.03 -5.62
N CYS A 7 -4.43 15.73 -4.57
CA CYS A 7 -4.86 15.16 -3.30
C CYS A 7 -5.88 14.02 -3.47
N LEU A 8 -6.86 14.17 -4.38
CA LEU A 8 -7.89 13.16 -4.63
C LEU A 8 -7.34 11.93 -5.36
N ALA A 9 -6.38 12.12 -6.27
CA ALA A 9 -5.69 11.04 -6.95
C ALA A 9 -4.80 10.25 -5.98
N GLY A 10 -4.07 10.94 -5.11
CA GLY A 10 -3.26 10.31 -4.05
C GLY A 10 -4.12 9.52 -3.06
N LEU A 11 -5.26 10.08 -2.62
CA LEU A 11 -6.19 9.41 -1.69
C LEU A 11 -6.79 8.15 -2.33
N LEU A 12 -7.19 8.22 -3.59
CA LEU A 12 -7.70 7.06 -4.34
C LEU A 12 -6.64 5.97 -4.45
N GLN A 13 -5.40 6.35 -4.75
CA GLN A 13 -4.29 5.41 -4.92
C GLN A 13 -3.90 4.74 -3.60
N LEU A 14 -3.89 5.49 -2.50
CA LEU A 14 -3.73 4.97 -1.14
C LEU A 14 -4.87 4.00 -0.79
N PHE A 15 -6.13 4.37 -1.06
CA PHE A 15 -7.28 3.51 -0.78
C PHE A 15 -7.26 2.21 -1.59
N LEU A 16 -6.89 2.28 -2.87
CA LEU A 16 -6.75 1.10 -3.72
C LEU A 16 -5.63 0.18 -3.24
N LEU A 17 -4.50 0.78 -2.82
CA LEU A 17 -3.37 0.05 -2.28
C LEU A 17 -3.75 -0.64 -0.97
N ASP A 18 -4.45 0.05 -0.06
CA ASP A 18 -4.90 -0.47 1.24
C ASP A 18 -5.87 -1.64 1.06
N LYS A 19 -6.86 -1.52 0.16
CA LYS A 19 -7.78 -2.61 -0.21
C LYS A 19 -7.07 -3.80 -0.84
N LEU A 20 -6.11 -3.55 -1.73
CA LEU A 20 -5.32 -4.62 -2.35
C LEU A 20 -4.48 -5.33 -1.29
N PHE A 21 -3.91 -4.58 -0.35
CA PHE A 21 -3.12 -5.11 0.74
C PHE A 21 -3.93 -5.92 1.73
N ASP A 22 -5.10 -5.44 2.14
CA ASP A 22 -6.02 -6.16 3.03
C ASP A 22 -6.47 -7.48 2.39
N TRP A 23 -6.76 -7.48 1.08
CA TRP A 23 -7.07 -8.70 0.34
C TRP A 23 -5.88 -9.66 0.27
N LEU A 24 -4.68 -9.16 -0.04
CA LEU A 24 -3.48 -9.96 -0.17
C LEU A 24 -3.03 -10.51 1.19
N GLN A 25 -3.14 -9.72 2.25
CA GLN A 25 -2.84 -10.08 3.62
C GLN A 25 -3.91 -11.04 4.19
N GLY A 26 -5.18 -10.93 3.79
CA GLY A 26 -6.21 -11.92 4.13
C GLY A 26 -6.07 -13.26 3.40
N ARG A 27 -5.37 -13.28 2.25
CA ARG A 27 -5.16 -14.49 1.43
C ARG A 27 -3.80 -15.16 1.64
N PHE A 28 -2.75 -14.37 1.90
CA PHE A 28 -1.36 -14.81 2.09
C PHE A 28 -0.78 -14.49 3.48
N GLY A 29 -1.36 -13.54 4.20
CA GLY A 29 -0.86 -13.07 5.50
C GLY A 29 -1.46 -13.83 6.69
N PHE A 30 -0.64 -13.92 7.75
CA PHE A 30 -0.92 -14.41 9.10
C PHE A 30 -1.93 -15.59 9.23
N GLY A 31 -1.38 -16.81 9.32
CA GLY A 31 -2.11 -17.95 9.87
C GLY A 31 -2.83 -18.86 8.87
N LYS A 32 -2.66 -18.66 7.55
CA LYS A 32 -3.32 -19.48 6.51
C LYS A 32 -2.40 -20.38 5.69
N GLY A 33 -1.10 -20.45 5.99
CA GLY A 33 -0.13 -21.25 5.23
C GLY A 33 0.74 -22.17 6.09
N PHE A 34 0.95 -23.36 5.54
CA PHE A 34 1.76 -24.47 6.05
C PHE A 34 3.21 -24.00 6.34
N SER A 35 3.60 -24.02 7.61
CA SER A 35 4.97 -24.01 8.19
C SER A 35 6.01 -22.93 7.83
N CYS A 36 5.89 -22.10 6.78
CA CYS A 36 6.92 -21.08 6.44
C CYS A 36 6.40 -19.67 6.12
N THR A 37 5.08 -19.44 6.09
CA THR A 37 4.49 -18.15 5.65
C THR A 37 3.77 -17.39 6.78
N GLY A 38 3.94 -17.79 8.04
CA GLY A 38 3.19 -17.23 9.17
C GLY A 38 3.60 -15.82 9.60
N ILE A 39 4.90 -15.51 9.56
CA ILE A 39 5.47 -14.20 9.99
C ILE A 39 6.28 -13.53 8.88
N GLY A 40 7.17 -14.26 8.19
CA GLY A 40 8.08 -13.67 7.21
C GLY A 40 7.37 -13.09 5.98
N CYS A 41 6.45 -13.85 5.38
CA CYS A 41 5.73 -13.42 4.17
C CYS A 41 4.77 -12.26 4.46
N GLY A 42 4.11 -12.27 5.62
CA GLY A 42 3.29 -11.14 6.07
C GLY A 42 4.09 -9.87 6.34
N CYS A 43 5.27 -9.98 6.99
CA CYS A 43 6.15 -8.84 7.24
C CYS A 43 6.72 -8.23 5.95
N ILE A 44 7.13 -9.05 4.98
CA ILE A 44 7.64 -8.58 3.68
C ILE A 44 6.57 -7.79 2.94
N LEU A 45 5.34 -8.30 2.91
CA LEU A 45 4.21 -7.58 2.35
C LEU A 45 4.04 -6.23 3.07
N LEU A 46 3.95 -6.21 4.40
CA LEU A 46 3.82 -4.95 5.15
C LEU A 46 4.91 -3.91 4.81
N ILE A 47 6.17 -4.33 4.65
CA ILE A 47 7.28 -3.45 4.28
C ILE A 47 7.06 -2.86 2.88
N ILE A 48 6.65 -3.69 1.92
CA ILE A 48 6.34 -3.24 0.54
C ILE A 48 5.19 -2.23 0.57
N PHE A 49 4.13 -2.49 1.35
CA PHE A 49 3.01 -1.55 1.50
C PHE A 49 3.48 -0.19 2.01
N ILE A 50 4.27 -0.17 3.09
CA ILE A 50 4.78 1.06 3.70
C ILE A 50 5.64 1.84 2.70
N LEU A 51 6.48 1.15 1.91
CA LEU A 51 7.29 1.80 0.88
C LEU A 51 6.44 2.44 -0.22
N LEU A 52 5.42 1.73 -0.71
CA LEU A 52 4.51 2.28 -1.72
C LEU A 52 3.66 3.42 -1.15
N ALA A 53 3.16 3.29 0.09
CA ALA A 53 2.38 4.32 0.77
C ALA A 53 3.22 5.59 1.01
N CYS A 54 4.44 5.46 1.52
CA CYS A 54 5.38 6.58 1.67
C CYS A 54 5.70 7.23 0.32
N GLY A 55 5.87 6.44 -0.74
CA GLY A 55 6.09 6.93 -2.10
C GLY A 55 4.90 7.74 -2.63
N THR A 56 3.67 7.24 -2.46
CA THR A 56 2.46 7.96 -2.84
C THR A 56 2.26 9.22 -2.00
N ILE A 57 2.51 9.16 -0.68
CA ILE A 57 2.37 10.32 0.22
C ILE A 57 3.36 11.43 -0.11
N THR A 58 4.61 11.10 -0.43
CA THR A 58 5.65 12.07 -0.81
C THR A 58 5.55 12.54 -2.27
N GLY A 59 4.90 11.74 -3.12
CA GLY A 59 4.60 12.07 -4.52
C GLY A 59 3.34 12.92 -4.73
N THR A 60 2.44 12.94 -3.75
CA THR A 60 1.15 13.66 -3.80
C THR A 60 1.31 15.08 -3.26
N ASP A 61 0.79 16.07 -3.99
CA ASP A 61 0.68 17.44 -3.50
C ASP A 61 -0.63 17.60 -2.72
N TRP A 62 -0.58 17.43 -1.40
CA TRP A 62 -1.74 17.52 -0.49
C TRP A 62 -2.44 18.88 -0.50
N LEU A 63 -1.72 19.93 -0.90
CA LEU A 63 -2.23 21.29 -1.03
C LEU A 63 -2.87 21.57 -2.40
N LYS A 64 -2.82 20.61 -3.32
CA LYS A 64 -3.33 20.74 -4.69
C LYS A 64 -4.45 19.72 -4.90
N LEU A 65 -5.68 20.21 -5.10
CA LEU A 65 -6.87 19.36 -5.21
C LEU A 65 -6.94 18.63 -6.56
N PHE A 66 -6.35 19.23 -7.61
CA PHE A 66 -6.25 18.71 -8.99
C PHE A 66 -4.80 18.68 -9.47
#